data_AF-A0AAN4ZNV4-F1
#
_entry.id   AF-A0AAN4ZNV4-F1
#
_cell.length_a   1.000
_cell.length_b   1.000
_cell.length_c   1.000
_cell.angle_alpha   90.00
_cell.angle_beta   90.00
_cell.angle_gamma   90.00
#
_symmetry.space_group_name_H-M   'P 1'
#
loop_
_entity.id
_entity.type
_entity.pdbx_description
1 polymer ?
#
loop_
_entity_poly.entity_id
_entity_poly.type
_entity_poly.pdbx_seq_one_letter_code
_entity_poly.pdbx_strand_id
1 'polypeptide(L)'
;MQNGSSAPRATRPRPEGGAANRMFASIQSTLRSGAGRDFKSDSAPALRNERKPRRSEYTPVVLKSVDEVIGQLNDLERRGEHSTQQIKQNLEASTATLGEMWDDEWTKLIDVLMKMCLESDEAVFVVELLPIFMKYSDFIDVFCDRMVTVSGEFALPSGKDEGPRVEQVPSFLGSLLCARWPRGLHRDTQESNPILFTAFEIIRGWLLVVNEATERGEEERREKASVDEVAKALQAGCKIEEDAAGDSAPAAEKDEEEREEEEEDDEDEDDAPLATTPALLNRCCSALAALCESQQRSLWLARPELVDDMYKCIKTAITHNREIEGSVKSALLHTYLLMNEWTRSKAVTTKSATTQTAAT
;
A
#
# COMPACT_ATOMS: atom_id res chain seq x y z
N MET A 1 -22.42 -22.81 -60.77
CA MET A 1 -21.19 -23.24 -60.09
C MET A 1 -20.98 -22.28 -58.93
N GLN A 2 -21.00 -22.59 -57.64
CA GLN A 2 -21.02 -23.83 -56.86
C GLN A 2 -21.92 -23.62 -55.63
N ASN A 3 -22.56 -24.70 -55.20
CA ASN A 3 -23.29 -24.87 -53.94
C ASN A 3 -22.32 -25.25 -52.80
N GLY A 4 -22.71 -24.98 -51.55
CA GLY A 4 -22.14 -25.60 -50.35
C GLY A 4 -22.44 -24.77 -49.09
N SER A 5 -23.68 -24.78 -48.58
CA SER A 5 -24.19 -25.69 -47.54
C SER A 5 -23.51 -25.51 -46.17
N SER A 6 -24.14 -24.68 -45.35
CA SER A 6 -23.86 -24.46 -43.93
C SER A 6 -24.61 -25.49 -43.08
N ALA A 7 -23.88 -26.26 -42.28
CA ALA A 7 -24.45 -27.13 -41.26
C ALA A 7 -24.43 -26.43 -39.88
N PRO A 8 -25.53 -26.44 -39.10
CA PRO A 8 -25.53 -25.90 -37.75
C PRO A 8 -24.93 -26.91 -36.76
N ARG A 9 -24.01 -26.44 -35.92
CA ARG A 9 -23.35 -27.23 -34.88
C ARG A 9 -24.30 -27.39 -33.69
N ALA A 10 -24.70 -28.62 -33.39
CA ALA A 10 -25.55 -28.97 -32.27
C ALA A 10 -24.90 -28.61 -30.92
N THR A 11 -25.61 -27.85 -30.09
CA THR A 11 -25.32 -27.60 -28.69
C THR A 11 -25.67 -28.84 -27.85
N ARG A 12 -24.68 -29.39 -27.14
CA ARG A 12 -24.93 -30.38 -26.07
C ARG A 12 -25.45 -29.64 -24.82
N PRO A 13 -26.52 -30.11 -24.16
CA PRO A 13 -26.92 -29.57 -22.86
C PRO A 13 -25.89 -29.97 -21.80
N ARG A 14 -25.50 -28.99 -20.98
CA ARG A 14 -24.63 -29.16 -19.83
C ARG A 14 -25.44 -29.85 -18.71
N PRO A 15 -24.97 -30.94 -18.10
CA PRO A 15 -25.67 -31.52 -16.96
C PRO A 15 -25.53 -30.59 -15.76
N GLU A 16 -26.63 -29.96 -15.35
CA GLU A 16 -26.79 -29.38 -14.02
C GLU A 16 -26.83 -30.52 -12.99
N GLY A 17 -25.90 -30.52 -12.04
CA GLY A 17 -25.93 -31.46 -10.92
C GLY A 17 -24.56 -31.89 -10.42
N GLY A 18 -23.81 -30.99 -9.79
CA GLY A 18 -22.44 -31.30 -9.31
C GLY A 18 -22.09 -30.88 -7.88
N ALA A 19 -22.83 -29.93 -7.30
CA ALA A 19 -22.52 -29.41 -5.95
C ALA A 19 -23.38 -30.07 -4.86
N ALA A 20 -24.70 -30.22 -5.09
CA ALA A 20 -25.61 -30.83 -4.12
C ALA A 20 -25.29 -32.33 -3.88
N ASN A 21 -24.97 -33.09 -4.94
CA ASN A 21 -24.67 -34.52 -4.81
C ASN A 21 -23.34 -34.80 -4.06
N ARG A 22 -22.37 -33.87 -4.09
CA ARG A 22 -21.14 -34.01 -3.28
C ARG A 22 -21.37 -33.69 -1.81
N MET A 23 -22.23 -32.72 -1.50
CA MET A 23 -22.61 -32.43 -0.11
C MET A 23 -23.42 -33.56 0.52
N PHE A 24 -24.36 -34.16 -0.20
CA PHE A 24 -25.12 -35.31 0.33
C PHE A 24 -24.26 -36.57 0.55
N ALA A 25 -23.26 -36.82 -0.31
CA ALA A 25 -22.31 -37.92 -0.11
C ALA A 25 -21.43 -37.74 1.15
N SER A 26 -21.05 -36.50 1.46
CA SER A 26 -20.28 -36.18 2.67
C SER A 26 -21.12 -36.36 3.95
N ILE A 27 -22.39 -35.93 3.93
CA ILE A 27 -23.30 -36.05 5.08
C ILE A 27 -23.66 -37.53 5.36
N GLN A 28 -23.84 -38.36 4.32
CA GLN A 28 -24.06 -39.79 4.52
C GLN A 28 -22.82 -40.55 5.04
N SER A 29 -21.62 -40.05 4.76
CA SER A 29 -20.36 -40.57 5.31
C SER A 29 -20.24 -40.30 6.82
N THR A 30 -20.72 -39.15 7.29
CA THR A 30 -20.65 -38.79 8.72
C THR A 30 -21.74 -39.46 9.57
N LEU A 31 -22.93 -39.70 9.00
CA LEU A 31 -24.06 -40.29 9.74
C LEU A 31 -23.96 -41.82 9.93
N ARG A 32 -23.07 -42.53 9.22
CA ARG A 32 -22.86 -43.98 9.44
C ARG A 32 -21.88 -44.31 10.58
N SER A 33 -21.18 -43.32 11.14
CA SER A 33 -20.19 -43.55 12.20
C SER A 33 -20.74 -43.46 13.62
N GLY A 34 -22.06 -43.29 13.79
CA GLY A 34 -22.68 -42.96 15.09
C GLY A 34 -23.88 -43.81 15.50
N ALA A 35 -24.04 -45.03 14.99
CA ALA A 35 -25.09 -45.94 15.45
C ALA A 35 -24.48 -47.24 15.97
N GLY A 36 -24.37 -47.34 17.29
CA GLY A 36 -24.02 -48.58 17.98
C GLY A 36 -25.00 -49.69 17.61
N ARG A 37 -24.45 -50.80 17.13
CA ARG A 37 -25.03 -52.14 17.28
C ARG A 37 -23.90 -53.12 17.51
N ASP A 38 -23.99 -53.79 18.65
CA ASP A 38 -23.23 -54.97 19.00
C ASP A 38 -23.42 -56.05 17.92
N PHE A 39 -22.37 -56.26 17.12
CA PHE A 39 -22.20 -57.51 16.38
C PHE A 39 -20.76 -57.95 16.54
N LYS A 40 -20.57 -59.04 17.32
CA LYS A 40 -19.34 -59.82 17.33
C LYS A 40 -19.07 -60.32 15.92
N SER A 41 -18.06 -59.77 15.26
CA SER A 41 -17.41 -60.40 14.12
C SER A 41 -15.91 -60.31 14.29
N ASP A 42 -15.28 -61.47 14.51
CA ASP A 42 -13.83 -61.66 14.46
C ASP A 42 -13.32 -61.25 13.09
N SER A 43 -12.77 -60.04 13.00
CA SER A 43 -11.93 -59.63 11.88
C SER A 43 -10.85 -58.69 12.41
N ALA A 44 -9.61 -59.05 12.10
CA ALA A 44 -8.40 -58.45 12.64
C ALA A 44 -8.36 -56.92 12.42
N PRO A 45 -7.82 -56.14 13.37
CA PRO A 45 -7.71 -54.70 13.22
C PRO A 45 -6.73 -54.37 12.09
N ALA A 46 -7.25 -53.78 11.01
CA ALA A 46 -6.41 -53.16 10.00
C ALA A 46 -5.70 -51.96 10.65
N LEU A 47 -4.41 -52.17 10.99
CA LEU A 47 -3.48 -51.13 11.41
C LEU A 47 -3.42 -50.07 10.32
N ARG A 48 -4.17 -48.98 10.53
CA ARG A 48 -4.09 -47.77 9.74
C ARG A 48 -2.72 -47.14 10.05
N ASN A 49 -1.73 -47.49 9.24
CA ASN A 49 -0.40 -46.90 9.31
C ASN A 49 -0.52 -45.39 9.10
N GLU A 50 -0.57 -44.64 10.21
CA GLU A 50 -0.28 -43.22 10.23
C GLU A 50 1.14 -43.06 9.70
N ARG A 51 1.27 -42.73 8.41
CA ARG A 51 2.54 -42.28 7.84
C ARG A 51 2.88 -40.97 8.54
N LYS A 52 3.69 -41.05 9.60
CA LYS A 52 4.37 -39.89 10.17
C LYS A 52 5.02 -39.15 8.99
N PRO A 53 4.75 -37.85 8.78
CA PRO A 53 5.40 -37.10 7.72
C PRO A 53 6.91 -37.19 7.97
N ARG A 54 7.63 -37.81 7.03
CA ARG A 54 9.09 -37.78 6.99
C ARG A 54 9.49 -36.34 6.65
N ARG A 55 9.49 -35.45 7.66
CA ARG A 55 10.24 -34.20 7.55
C ARG A 55 11.70 -34.62 7.47
N SER A 56 12.27 -34.52 6.28
CA SER A 56 13.72 -34.58 6.13
C SER A 56 14.29 -33.47 7.02
N GLU A 57 15.13 -33.85 7.99
CA GLU A 57 15.85 -32.87 8.80
C GLU A 57 16.83 -32.14 7.88
N TYR A 58 16.54 -30.87 7.59
CA TYR A 58 17.46 -30.02 6.86
C TYR A 58 18.54 -29.55 7.81
N THR A 59 19.81 -29.71 7.41
CA THR A 59 20.95 -29.15 8.15
C THR A 59 21.28 -27.79 7.53
N PRO A 60 21.18 -26.69 8.30
CA PRO A 60 21.49 -25.36 7.79
C PRO A 60 22.94 -25.28 7.28
N VAL A 61 23.12 -24.64 6.13
CA VAL A 61 24.41 -24.32 5.55
C VAL A 61 24.87 -22.97 6.12
N VAL A 62 26.06 -22.94 6.71
CA VAL A 62 26.70 -21.69 7.15
C VAL A 62 27.38 -21.05 5.95
N LEU A 63 26.85 -19.91 5.53
CA LEU A 63 27.39 -19.06 4.49
C LEU A 63 28.59 -18.30 5.07
N LYS A 64 29.69 -18.27 4.33
CA LYS A 64 30.99 -17.77 4.80
C LYS A 64 31.34 -16.39 4.28
N SER A 65 30.62 -15.91 3.27
CA SER A 65 30.84 -14.58 2.68
C SER A 65 29.53 -13.92 2.30
N VAL A 66 29.60 -12.60 2.10
CA VAL A 66 28.48 -11.79 1.63
C VAL A 66 28.06 -12.18 0.21
N ASP A 67 29.01 -12.58 -0.64
CA ASP A 67 28.71 -13.08 -1.98
C ASP A 67 27.93 -14.40 -1.95
N GLU A 68 28.17 -15.28 -0.97
CA GLU A 68 27.37 -16.50 -0.77
C GLU A 68 25.94 -16.16 -0.29
N VAL A 69 25.80 -15.17 0.58
CA VAL A 69 24.49 -14.64 1.02
C VAL A 69 23.71 -14.07 -0.17
N ILE A 70 24.34 -13.17 -0.93
CA ILE A 70 23.74 -12.55 -2.12
C ILE A 70 23.43 -13.61 -3.18
N GLY A 71 24.33 -14.56 -3.41
CA GLY A 71 24.13 -15.67 -4.32
C GLY A 71 22.88 -16.48 -3.97
N GLN A 72 22.70 -16.81 -2.69
CA GLN A 72 21.53 -17.54 -2.21
C GLN A 72 20.22 -16.73 -2.31
N LEU A 73 20.26 -15.40 -2.12
CA LEU A 73 19.10 -14.53 -2.31
C LEU A 73 18.71 -14.42 -3.79
N ASN A 74 19.70 -14.31 -4.69
CA ASN A 74 19.46 -14.27 -6.14
C ASN A 74 18.99 -15.61 -6.70
N ASP A 75 19.34 -16.73 -6.06
CA ASP A 75 18.87 -18.06 -6.49
C ASP A 75 17.35 -18.24 -6.34
N LEU A 76 16.66 -17.42 -5.55
CA LEU A 76 15.20 -17.37 -5.53
C LEU A 76 14.62 -16.91 -6.87
N GLU A 77 15.26 -15.94 -7.51
CA GLU A 77 14.93 -15.52 -8.87
C GLU A 77 15.07 -16.69 -9.85
N ARG A 78 15.99 -17.62 -9.55
CA ARG A 78 16.29 -18.83 -10.31
C ARG A 78 15.68 -20.12 -9.73
N ARG A 79 14.63 -20.05 -8.90
CA ARG A 79 13.62 -21.11 -8.54
C ARG A 79 14.06 -22.58 -8.30
N GLY A 80 15.34 -22.92 -8.16
CA GLY A 80 15.76 -24.32 -8.24
C GLY A 80 16.10 -25.01 -6.92
N GLU A 81 16.91 -24.36 -6.09
CA GLU A 81 17.80 -25.13 -5.20
C GLU A 81 17.42 -25.02 -3.71
N HIS A 82 16.82 -23.90 -3.31
CA HIS A 82 16.47 -23.65 -1.91
C HIS A 82 15.05 -23.08 -1.75
N SER A 83 14.30 -23.65 -0.81
CA SER A 83 13.05 -23.04 -0.31
C SER A 83 13.35 -21.79 0.51
N THR A 84 12.38 -20.86 0.56
CA THR A 84 12.44 -19.64 1.40
C THR A 84 12.77 -19.97 2.87
N GLN A 85 12.22 -21.08 3.38
CA GLN A 85 12.50 -21.55 4.73
C GLN A 85 13.96 -22.01 4.91
N GLN A 86 14.55 -22.68 3.91
CA GLN A 86 15.95 -23.10 3.97
C GLN A 86 16.89 -21.89 3.92
N ILE A 87 16.61 -20.90 3.08
CA ILE A 87 17.38 -19.66 3.00
C ILE A 87 17.34 -18.94 4.35
N LYS A 88 16.14 -18.81 4.94
CA LYS A 88 15.99 -18.24 6.28
C LYS A 88 16.86 -18.97 7.32
N GLN A 89 16.84 -20.31 7.32
CA GLN A 89 17.63 -21.13 8.23
C GLN A 89 19.15 -20.97 8.01
N ASN A 90 19.59 -20.84 6.76
CA ASN A 90 21.00 -20.61 6.42
C ASN A 90 21.47 -19.23 6.87
N LEU A 91 20.67 -18.19 6.65
CA LEU A 91 20.95 -16.84 7.14
C LEU A 91 21.00 -16.79 8.67
N GLU A 92 20.06 -17.46 9.35
CA GLU A 92 20.07 -17.59 10.82
C GLU A 92 21.31 -18.33 11.33
N ALA A 93 21.82 -19.31 10.58
CA ALA A 93 23.05 -20.03 10.91
C ALA A 93 24.32 -19.21 10.62
N SER A 94 24.24 -18.18 9.78
CA SER A 94 25.39 -17.40 9.29
C SER A 94 25.63 -16.11 10.09
N THR A 95 25.29 -16.11 11.37
CA THR A 95 25.43 -14.92 12.26
C THR A 95 26.85 -14.39 12.38
N ALA A 96 27.87 -15.25 12.31
CA ALA A 96 29.27 -14.83 12.35
C ALA A 96 29.62 -13.96 11.13
N THR A 97 29.32 -14.46 9.92
CA THR A 97 29.57 -13.72 8.68
C THR A 97 28.79 -12.40 8.64
N LEU A 98 27.52 -12.42 9.03
CA LEU A 98 26.72 -11.19 9.08
C LEU A 98 27.27 -10.18 10.11
N GLY A 99 27.82 -10.64 11.23
CA GLY A 99 28.42 -9.77 12.25
C GLY A 99 29.78 -9.18 11.88
N GLU A 100 30.42 -9.69 10.83
CA GLU A 100 31.72 -9.21 10.33
C GLU A 100 31.60 -8.31 9.09
N MET A 101 30.37 -8.07 8.60
CA MET A 101 30.11 -7.27 7.40
C MET A 101 30.45 -5.80 7.59
N TRP A 102 31.01 -5.18 6.55
CA TRP A 102 31.31 -3.74 6.52
C TRP A 102 30.20 -2.95 5.81
N ASP A 103 30.20 -1.62 5.96
CA ASP A 103 29.18 -0.71 5.38
C ASP A 103 28.97 -0.91 3.87
N ASP A 104 30.05 -1.09 3.11
CA ASP A 104 29.99 -1.35 1.66
C ASP A 104 29.30 -2.68 1.34
N GLU A 105 29.46 -3.68 2.20
CA GLU A 105 28.85 -4.99 2.03
C GLU A 105 27.37 -4.98 2.42
N TRP A 106 27.01 -4.23 3.47
CA TRP A 106 25.62 -3.97 3.81
C TRP A 106 24.91 -3.24 2.68
N THR A 107 25.54 -2.22 2.11
CA THR A 107 25.00 -1.48 0.96
C THR A 107 24.70 -2.41 -0.21
N LYS A 108 25.65 -3.28 -0.59
CA LYS A 108 25.45 -4.28 -1.65
C LYS A 108 24.29 -5.24 -1.36
N LEU A 109 24.22 -5.75 -0.13
CA LEU A 109 23.14 -6.66 0.28
C LEU A 109 21.78 -5.95 0.22
N ILE A 110 21.72 -4.71 0.71
CA ILE A 110 20.49 -3.92 0.75
C ILE A 110 20.02 -3.57 -0.65
N ASP A 111 20.92 -3.24 -1.58
CA ASP A 111 20.54 -3.04 -2.98
C ASP A 111 19.92 -4.30 -3.60
N VAL A 112 20.43 -5.49 -3.26
CA VAL A 112 19.81 -6.76 -3.70
C VAL A 112 18.42 -6.94 -3.07
N LEU A 113 18.25 -6.68 -1.77
CA LEU A 113 16.94 -6.77 -1.11
C LEU A 113 15.93 -5.76 -1.67
N MET A 114 16.35 -4.53 -1.94
CA MET A 114 15.51 -3.50 -2.55
C MET A 114 15.12 -3.88 -3.96
N LYS A 115 16.07 -4.42 -4.76
CA LYS A 115 15.78 -4.97 -6.07
C LYS A 115 14.73 -6.09 -6.00
N MET A 116 14.85 -7.01 -5.05
CA MET A 116 13.85 -8.07 -4.86
C MET A 116 12.46 -7.51 -4.51
N CYS A 117 12.40 -6.47 -3.67
CA CYS A 117 11.14 -5.81 -3.31
C CYS A 117 10.50 -5.07 -4.48
N LEU A 118 11.30 -4.34 -5.28
CA LEU A 118 10.79 -3.38 -6.27
C LEU A 118 10.69 -3.98 -7.67
N GLU A 119 11.54 -4.95 -8.00
CA GLU A 119 11.58 -5.57 -9.34
C GLU A 119 10.99 -6.97 -9.35
N SER A 120 11.19 -7.79 -8.31
CA SER A 120 10.85 -9.22 -8.35
C SER A 120 9.51 -9.58 -7.72
N ASP A 121 8.76 -8.62 -7.16
CA ASP A 121 7.51 -8.85 -6.40
C ASP A 121 7.71 -9.78 -5.18
N GLU A 122 8.93 -9.80 -4.63
CA GLU A 122 9.31 -10.66 -3.49
C GLU A 122 9.32 -9.88 -2.15
N ALA A 123 8.59 -8.76 -2.09
CA ALA A 123 8.57 -7.88 -0.92
C ALA A 123 8.17 -8.62 0.36
N VAL A 124 7.16 -9.50 0.30
CA VAL A 124 6.71 -10.28 1.47
C VAL A 124 7.84 -11.16 2.00
N PHE A 125 8.60 -11.81 1.12
CA PHE A 125 9.71 -12.65 1.51
C PHE A 125 10.84 -11.83 2.14
N VAL A 126 11.23 -10.71 1.52
CA VAL A 126 12.26 -9.82 2.08
C VAL A 126 11.88 -9.35 3.48
N VAL A 127 10.62 -8.95 3.69
CA VAL A 127 10.14 -8.51 5.00
C VAL A 127 10.19 -9.63 6.04
N GLU A 128 9.99 -10.90 5.66
CA GLU A 128 10.16 -12.04 6.57
C GLU A 128 11.62 -12.30 7.00
N LEU A 129 12.59 -11.81 6.21
CA LEU A 129 14.02 -11.90 6.52
C LEU A 129 14.52 -10.75 7.40
N LEU A 130 13.89 -9.57 7.35
CA LEU A 130 14.34 -8.38 8.08
C LEU A 130 14.64 -8.62 9.57
N PRO A 131 13.85 -9.41 10.34
CA PRO A 131 14.18 -9.68 11.74
C PRO A 131 15.55 -10.35 11.98
N ILE A 132 16.12 -11.01 10.97
CA ILE A 132 17.48 -11.59 11.04
C ILE A 132 18.52 -10.48 10.97
N PHE A 133 18.36 -9.55 10.03
CA PHE A 133 19.30 -8.47 9.75
C PHE A 133 19.18 -7.30 10.72
N MET A 134 18.00 -7.04 11.27
CA MET A 134 17.76 -5.99 12.28
C MET A 134 18.48 -6.21 13.62
N LYS A 135 19.31 -7.24 13.74
CA LYS A 135 20.23 -7.42 14.87
C LYS A 135 21.48 -6.55 14.73
N TYR A 136 21.76 -6.04 13.54
CA TYR A 136 22.94 -5.25 13.20
C TYR A 136 22.51 -3.80 12.96
N SER A 137 23.08 -2.85 13.71
CA SER A 137 22.75 -1.42 13.60
C SER A 137 23.04 -0.87 12.21
N ASP A 138 24.19 -1.25 11.66
CA ASP A 138 24.68 -0.69 10.39
C ASP A 138 23.74 -1.09 9.24
N PHE A 139 23.19 -2.32 9.29
CA PHE A 139 22.13 -2.73 8.37
C PHE A 139 20.88 -1.85 8.49
N ILE A 140 20.44 -1.55 9.72
CA ILE A 140 19.23 -0.75 9.94
C ILE A 140 19.40 0.64 9.33
N ASP A 141 20.54 1.29 9.60
CA ASP A 141 20.80 2.65 9.17
C ASP A 141 20.83 2.74 7.65
N VAL A 142 21.60 1.87 7.00
CA VAL A 142 21.69 1.82 5.52
C VAL A 142 20.34 1.43 4.89
N PHE A 143 19.57 0.53 5.51
CA PHE A 143 18.27 0.11 4.97
C PHE A 143 17.24 1.24 5.07
N CYS A 144 17.20 1.96 6.19
CA CYS A 144 16.31 3.11 6.37
C CYS A 144 16.67 4.24 5.39
N ASP A 145 17.96 4.57 5.26
CA ASP A 145 18.43 5.58 4.31
C ASP A 145 18.03 5.22 2.87
N ARG A 146 18.20 3.95 2.49
CA ARG A 146 17.79 3.48 1.17
C ARG A 146 16.28 3.53 0.97
N MET A 147 15.47 3.21 1.99
CA MET A 147 14.01 3.35 1.91
C MET A 147 13.58 4.80 1.69
N VAL A 148 14.19 5.74 2.40
CA VAL A 148 13.91 7.17 2.25
C VAL A 148 14.31 7.64 0.85
N THR A 149 15.50 7.25 0.39
CA THR A 149 16.01 7.59 -0.95
C THR A 149 15.07 7.09 -2.04
N VAL A 150 14.72 5.80 -2.03
CA VAL A 150 13.81 5.20 -3.02
C VAL A 150 12.42 5.85 -2.98
N SER A 151 11.92 6.17 -1.78
CA SER A 151 10.61 6.82 -1.63
C SER A 151 10.64 8.29 -2.09
N GLY A 152 11.77 8.97 -1.92
CA GLY A 152 12.03 10.30 -2.46
C GLY A 152 12.09 10.29 -3.99
N GLU A 153 12.86 9.36 -4.57
CA GLU A 153 12.93 9.13 -6.03
C GLU A 153 11.55 8.81 -6.61
N PHE A 154 10.73 8.04 -5.89
CA PHE A 154 9.34 7.76 -6.26
C PHE A 154 8.47 9.02 -6.33
N ALA A 155 8.59 9.90 -5.32
CA ALA A 155 7.76 11.08 -5.16
C ALA A 155 8.20 12.25 -6.06
N LEU A 156 9.51 12.39 -6.25
CA LEU A 156 10.17 13.43 -7.04
C LEU A 156 11.01 12.78 -8.14
N PRO A 157 10.39 12.23 -9.20
CA PRO A 157 11.13 11.59 -10.27
C PRO A 157 12.03 12.61 -10.95
N SER A 158 13.35 12.49 -10.75
CA SER A 158 14.33 13.24 -11.52
C SER A 158 14.23 12.73 -12.97
N GLY A 159 13.73 13.56 -13.89
CA GLY A 159 13.27 13.16 -15.24
C GLY A 159 14.32 12.58 -16.20
N LYS A 160 15.39 11.94 -15.71
CA LYS A 160 16.46 11.33 -16.49
C LYS A 160 16.42 9.80 -16.55
N ASP A 161 15.69 9.13 -15.67
CA ASP A 161 15.45 7.70 -15.79
C ASP A 161 14.05 7.38 -15.26
N GLU A 162 13.09 7.14 -16.16
CA GLU A 162 11.94 6.29 -15.84
C GLU A 162 12.47 4.86 -15.67
N GLY A 163 13.24 4.65 -14.60
CA GLY A 163 13.68 3.34 -14.19
C GLY A 163 12.44 2.45 -14.03
N PRO A 164 12.46 1.23 -14.59
CA PRO A 164 11.31 0.38 -14.52
C PRO A 164 11.07 0.03 -13.05
N ARG A 165 9.88 0.37 -12.51
CA ARG A 165 9.26 -0.21 -11.31
C ARG A 165 9.42 0.52 -9.96
N VAL A 166 9.77 1.81 -9.94
CA VAL A 166 9.57 2.64 -8.73
C VAL A 166 8.09 2.66 -8.29
N GLU A 167 7.16 2.30 -9.18
CA GLU A 167 5.73 2.13 -8.88
C GLU A 167 5.42 1.08 -7.81
N GLN A 168 6.34 0.16 -7.48
CA GLN A 168 6.13 -0.87 -6.45
C GLN A 168 6.35 -0.36 -5.02
N VAL A 169 6.90 0.85 -4.84
CA VAL A 169 7.20 1.43 -3.52
C VAL A 169 5.98 1.38 -2.57
N PRO A 170 4.75 1.78 -2.98
CA PRO A 170 3.58 1.70 -2.10
C PRO A 170 3.26 0.25 -1.67
N SER A 171 3.42 -0.73 -2.55
CA SER A 171 3.18 -2.15 -2.24
C SER A 171 4.22 -2.69 -1.25
N PHE A 172 5.49 -2.33 -1.45
CA PHE A 172 6.59 -2.67 -0.55
C PHE A 172 6.40 -2.08 0.86
N LEU A 173 6.12 -0.77 0.96
CA LEU A 173 5.85 -0.13 2.26
C LEU A 173 4.60 -0.72 2.92
N GLY A 174 3.56 -1.02 2.14
CA GLY A 174 2.38 -1.72 2.61
C GLY A 174 2.70 -3.09 3.22
N SER A 175 3.61 -3.84 2.58
CA SER A 175 4.07 -5.15 3.07
C SER A 175 4.81 -5.03 4.41
N LEU A 176 5.63 -3.99 4.59
CA LEU A 176 6.28 -3.69 5.89
C LEU A 176 5.25 -3.40 6.98
N LEU A 177 4.24 -2.56 6.69
CA LEU A 177 3.21 -2.20 7.66
C LEU A 177 2.34 -3.38 8.09
N CYS A 178 2.07 -4.30 7.16
CA CYS A 178 1.16 -5.44 7.38
C CYS A 178 1.89 -6.71 7.85
N ALA A 179 3.22 -6.69 7.92
CA ALA A 179 3.99 -7.87 8.29
C ALA A 179 3.77 -8.32 9.73
N ARG A 180 3.95 -9.62 9.94
CA ARG A 180 3.84 -10.26 11.26
C ARG A 180 5.17 -10.15 12.00
N TRP A 181 5.46 -8.96 12.48
CA TRP A 181 6.67 -8.67 13.24
C TRP A 181 6.76 -9.50 14.53
N PRO A 182 7.96 -9.95 14.93
CA PRO A 182 8.18 -10.58 16.23
C PRO A 182 7.75 -9.67 17.39
N ARG A 183 7.44 -10.25 18.56
CA ARG A 183 6.94 -9.50 19.73
C ARG A 183 7.84 -8.34 20.18
N GLY A 184 9.14 -8.36 19.90
CA GLY A 184 10.04 -7.25 20.21
C GLY A 184 10.06 -6.11 19.18
N LEU A 185 9.53 -6.35 17.98
CA LEU A 185 9.64 -5.46 16.81
C LEU A 185 8.27 -5.03 16.26
N HIS A 186 7.17 -5.33 16.94
CA HIS A 186 5.81 -5.06 16.45
C HIS A 186 5.38 -3.59 16.58
N ARG A 187 6.07 -2.83 17.42
CA ARG A 187 5.80 -1.40 17.65
C ARG A 187 6.53 -0.58 16.60
N ASP A 188 5.82 0.36 16.02
CA ASP A 188 6.24 1.36 15.04
C ASP A 188 6.90 2.56 15.72
N THR A 189 7.85 2.30 16.63
CA THR A 189 8.64 3.34 17.30
C THR A 189 10.10 3.20 16.90
N GLN A 190 10.81 4.32 16.76
CA GLN A 190 12.24 4.32 16.41
C GLN A 190 13.08 3.41 17.32
N GLU A 191 12.78 3.32 18.62
CA GLU A 191 13.52 2.46 19.55
C GLU A 191 13.24 0.95 19.38
N SER A 192 12.07 0.58 18.85
CA SER A 192 11.63 -0.82 18.78
C SER A 192 11.79 -1.40 17.38
N ASN A 193 11.44 -0.65 16.36
CA ASN A 193 11.55 -1.06 14.96
C ASN A 193 11.77 0.17 14.08
N PRO A 194 13.03 0.60 13.90
CA PRO A 194 13.38 1.74 13.06
C PRO A 194 12.86 1.60 11.62
N ILE A 195 12.92 0.41 11.02
CA ILE A 195 12.46 0.17 9.65
C ILE A 195 10.95 0.43 9.51
N LEU A 196 10.16 -0.11 10.45
CA LEU A 196 8.71 0.07 10.47
C LEU A 196 8.34 1.52 10.77
N PHE A 197 9.07 2.18 11.67
CA PHE A 197 8.92 3.61 11.94
C PHE A 197 9.19 4.45 10.68
N THR A 198 10.29 4.18 9.97
CA THR A 198 10.62 4.85 8.70
C THR A 198 9.53 4.63 7.64
N ALA A 199 9.01 3.42 7.48
CA ALA A 199 7.90 3.15 6.57
C ALA A 199 6.66 3.98 6.91
N PHE A 200 6.35 4.11 8.21
CA PHE A 200 5.23 4.89 8.69
C PHE A 200 5.40 6.38 8.43
N GLU A 201 6.58 6.93 8.71
CA GLU A 201 6.90 8.35 8.51
C GLU A 201 6.91 8.73 7.02
N ILE A 202 7.36 7.85 6.12
CA ILE A 202 7.24 8.06 4.66
C ILE A 202 5.76 8.25 4.25
N ILE A 203 4.87 7.38 4.74
CA ILE A 203 3.45 7.45 4.41
C ILE A 203 2.81 8.69 5.03
N ARG A 204 3.22 9.09 6.24
CA ARG A 204 2.81 10.36 6.84
C ARG A 204 3.26 11.55 6.01
N GLY A 205 4.46 11.53 5.46
CA GLY A 205 4.94 12.55 4.52
C GLY A 205 4.01 12.68 3.31
N TRP A 206 3.57 11.56 2.72
CA TRP A 206 2.60 11.59 1.63
C TRP A 206 1.25 12.19 2.05
N LEU A 207 0.76 11.85 3.25
CA LEU A 207 -0.48 12.44 3.78
C LEU A 207 -0.36 13.94 4.00
N LEU A 208 0.78 14.41 4.51
CA LEU A 208 1.07 15.81 4.76
C LEU A 208 1.03 16.62 3.46
N VAL A 209 1.72 16.16 2.41
CA VAL A 209 1.69 16.77 1.07
C VAL A 209 0.25 16.94 0.56
N VAL A 210 -0.59 15.91 0.70
CA VAL A 210 -1.97 15.94 0.21
C VAL A 210 -2.85 16.88 1.04
N ASN A 211 -2.69 16.87 2.37
CA ASN A 211 -3.47 17.74 3.25
C ASN A 211 -3.11 19.21 3.05
N GLU A 212 -1.83 19.56 3.03
CA GLU A 212 -1.38 20.94 2.84
C GLU A 212 -1.85 21.53 1.50
N ALA A 213 -1.75 20.76 0.41
CA ALA A 213 -2.25 21.21 -0.88
C ALA A 213 -3.78 21.38 -0.90
N THR A 214 -4.50 20.56 -0.13
CA THR A 214 -5.96 20.64 -0.03
C THR A 214 -6.40 21.85 0.79
N GLU A 215 -5.75 22.10 1.92
CA GLU A 215 -6.02 23.26 2.79
C GLU A 215 -5.73 24.58 2.07
N ARG A 216 -4.61 24.67 1.35
CA ARG A 216 -4.27 25.84 0.51
C ARG A 216 -5.37 26.15 -0.51
N GLY A 217 -5.87 25.13 -1.20
CA GLY A 217 -6.96 25.28 -2.16
C GLY A 217 -8.29 25.72 -1.54
N GLU A 218 -8.56 25.36 -0.28
CA GLU A 218 -9.73 25.83 0.46
C GLU A 218 -9.61 27.29 0.90
N GLU A 219 -8.43 27.70 1.38
CA GLU A 219 -8.15 29.06 1.81
C GLU A 219 -8.28 30.04 0.64
N GLU A 220 -7.66 29.76 -0.50
CA GLU A 220 -7.80 30.58 -1.71
C GLU A 220 -9.26 30.72 -2.15
N ARG A 221 -10.06 29.65 -2.00
CA ARG A 221 -11.47 29.67 -2.36
C ARG A 221 -12.26 30.56 -1.41
N ARG A 222 -11.95 30.52 -0.12
CA ARG A 222 -12.59 31.36 0.90
C ARG A 222 -12.25 32.83 0.69
N GLU A 223 -11.01 33.13 0.34
CA GLU A 223 -10.56 34.47 -0.01
C GLU A 223 -11.27 34.99 -1.26
N LYS A 224 -11.27 34.21 -2.36
CA LYS A 224 -11.99 34.55 -3.60
C LYS A 224 -13.49 34.77 -3.36
N ALA A 225 -14.12 33.94 -2.53
CA ALA A 225 -15.53 34.11 -2.17
C ALA A 225 -15.79 35.40 -1.37
N SER A 226 -14.87 35.77 -0.46
CA SER A 226 -14.93 37.03 0.28
C SER A 226 -14.78 38.24 -0.65
N VAL A 227 -13.85 38.19 -1.62
CA VAL A 227 -13.66 39.25 -2.61
C VAL A 227 -14.90 39.39 -3.50
N ASP A 228 -15.48 38.28 -3.97
CA ASP A 228 -16.71 38.27 -4.77
C ASP A 228 -17.92 38.84 -4.01
N GLU A 229 -18.01 38.59 -2.70
CA GLU A 229 -19.07 39.13 -1.85
C GLU A 229 -18.92 40.65 -1.69
N VAL A 230 -17.70 41.13 -1.44
CA VAL A 230 -17.39 42.57 -1.40
C VAL A 230 -17.68 43.24 -2.74
N ALA A 231 -17.28 42.63 -3.86
CA ALA A 231 -17.53 43.15 -5.20
C ALA A 231 -19.04 43.25 -5.51
N LYS A 232 -19.82 42.25 -5.10
CA LYS A 232 -21.29 42.28 -5.22
C LYS A 232 -21.92 43.36 -4.36
N ALA A 233 -21.42 43.57 -3.13
CA ALA A 233 -21.91 44.63 -2.25
C ALA A 233 -21.63 46.03 -2.83
N LEU A 234 -20.46 46.25 -3.41
CA LEU A 234 -20.11 47.51 -4.08
C LEU A 234 -20.99 47.77 -5.32
N GLN A 235 -21.23 46.76 -6.16
CA GLN A 235 -22.13 46.89 -7.31
C GLN A 235 -23.59 47.16 -6.91
N ALA A 236 -24.05 46.61 -5.77
CA ALA A 236 -25.38 46.89 -5.24
C ALA A 236 -25.49 48.31 -4.66
N GLY A 237 -24.41 48.84 -4.06
CA GLY A 237 -24.36 50.20 -3.50
C GLY A 237 -24.28 51.31 -4.56
N CYS A 238 -23.72 51.04 -5.74
CA CYS A 238 -23.60 52.01 -6.84
C CYS A 238 -24.88 52.20 -7.68
N LYS A 239 -26.00 51.52 -7.35
CA LYS A 239 -27.26 51.62 -8.10
C LYS A 239 -28.21 52.73 -7.64
N ILE A 240 -27.70 53.72 -6.91
CA ILE A 240 -28.47 54.88 -6.46
C ILE A 240 -27.97 56.11 -7.23
N GLU A 241 -28.88 56.66 -8.05
CA GLU A 241 -28.81 57.94 -8.78
C GLU A 241 -28.13 57.97 -10.18
N GLU A 242 -28.77 57.32 -11.17
CA GLU A 242 -28.71 57.76 -12.57
C GLU A 242 -30.14 58.01 -13.07
N ASP A 243 -30.76 59.07 -12.55
CA ASP A 243 -32.00 59.65 -13.09
C ASP A 243 -32.02 61.16 -12.79
N ALA A 244 -30.99 61.91 -13.23
CA ALA A 244 -31.10 63.36 -13.46
C ALA A 244 -29.87 63.93 -14.19
N ALA A 245 -30.09 64.42 -15.43
CA ALA A 245 -29.31 65.40 -16.20
C ALA A 245 -27.86 64.99 -16.58
N GLY A 246 -27.36 65.17 -17.80
CA GLY A 246 -27.56 66.27 -18.74
C GLY A 246 -26.20 66.93 -18.99
N ASP A 247 -25.62 66.66 -20.17
CA ASP A 247 -24.71 67.49 -20.97
C ASP A 247 -23.56 68.24 -20.26
N SER A 248 -22.31 67.80 -20.47
CA SER A 248 -21.18 68.58 -21.00
C SER A 248 -19.80 67.94 -20.70
N ALA A 249 -18.96 67.86 -21.73
CA ALA A 249 -17.51 67.63 -21.65
C ALA A 249 -16.80 68.91 -21.12
N PRO A 250 -15.57 68.86 -20.55
CA PRO A 250 -14.37 68.60 -21.35
C PRO A 250 -13.14 67.95 -20.63
N ALA A 251 -12.19 67.53 -21.47
CA ALA A 251 -10.72 67.64 -21.37
C ALA A 251 -9.92 67.27 -20.08
N ALA A 252 -9.06 66.26 -20.26
CA ALA A 252 -7.60 66.25 -20.09
C ALA A 252 -6.93 66.86 -18.83
N GLU A 253 -6.26 65.99 -18.07
CA GLU A 253 -4.99 66.17 -17.30
C GLU A 253 -4.64 64.73 -16.83
N LYS A 254 -3.66 64.00 -17.38
CA LYS A 254 -2.20 64.08 -17.21
C LYS A 254 -1.75 64.44 -15.80
N ASP A 255 -1.73 63.44 -14.91
CA ASP A 255 -0.84 63.41 -13.76
C ASP A 255 0.05 62.16 -13.85
N GLU A 256 1.34 62.45 -14.05
CA GLU A 256 2.48 61.57 -13.81
C GLU A 256 2.70 61.59 -12.30
N GLU A 257 2.42 60.48 -11.61
CA GLU A 257 2.80 60.32 -10.20
C GLU A 257 3.87 59.23 -10.11
N GLU A 258 5.03 59.68 -9.66
CA GLU A 258 6.29 58.99 -9.49
C GLU A 258 6.09 57.75 -8.60
N ARG A 259 6.40 56.56 -9.13
CA ARG A 259 6.47 55.35 -8.34
C ARG A 259 7.94 55.09 -8.02
N GLU A 260 8.27 55.33 -6.76
CA GLU A 260 9.56 55.13 -6.13
C GLU A 260 10.12 53.74 -6.45
N GLU A 261 11.38 53.71 -6.87
CA GLU A 261 12.21 52.51 -6.98
C GLU A 261 12.51 52.05 -5.55
N GLU A 262 11.72 51.08 -5.06
CA GLU A 262 12.11 50.26 -3.91
C GLU A 262 13.23 49.33 -4.37
N GLU A 263 14.46 49.64 -3.95
CA GLU A 263 15.58 48.69 -3.88
C GLU A 263 15.17 47.56 -2.92
N GLU A 264 14.71 46.42 -3.47
CA GLU A 264 14.59 45.18 -2.69
C GLU A 264 15.96 44.50 -2.61
N ASP A 265 16.43 44.42 -1.37
CA ASP A 265 17.61 43.69 -0.91
C ASP A 265 17.64 42.25 -1.44
N ASP A 266 18.71 41.92 -2.19
CA ASP A 266 19.14 40.57 -2.56
C ASP A 266 19.76 39.83 -1.34
N GLU A 267 19.00 39.64 -0.26
CA GLU A 267 19.43 38.78 0.86
C GLU A 267 18.32 37.77 1.22
N ASP A 268 18.65 36.47 1.07
CA ASP A 268 17.93 35.26 1.50
C ASP A 268 17.09 34.48 0.45
N GLU A 269 17.72 34.10 -0.68
CA GLU A 269 17.12 33.23 -1.72
C GLU A 269 17.31 31.71 -1.50
N ASP A 270 17.41 31.21 -0.25
CA ASP A 270 17.65 29.77 0.02
C ASP A 270 16.65 29.08 0.98
N ASP A 271 15.60 29.77 1.45
CA ASP A 271 14.58 29.18 2.36
C ASP A 271 13.15 29.29 1.82
N ALA A 272 12.98 29.37 0.49
CA ALA A 272 11.66 29.24 -0.12
C ALA A 272 11.13 27.82 0.18
N PRO A 273 10.03 27.67 0.95
CA PRO A 273 9.49 26.35 1.26
C PRO A 273 9.18 25.67 -0.07
N LEU A 274 9.81 24.50 -0.29
CA LEU A 274 9.61 23.63 -1.45
C LEU A 274 8.11 23.57 -1.76
N ALA A 275 7.66 24.40 -2.69
CA ALA A 275 6.25 24.56 -2.93
C ALA A 275 5.72 23.23 -3.45
N THR A 276 4.69 22.69 -2.78
CA THR A 276 4.07 21.43 -3.17
C THR A 276 3.63 21.50 -4.62
N THR A 277 4.39 20.86 -5.50
CA THR A 277 4.10 20.89 -6.93
C THR A 277 2.89 20.00 -7.22
N PRO A 278 2.06 20.32 -8.24
CA PRO A 278 0.96 19.45 -8.64
C PRO A 278 1.41 18.03 -8.99
N ALA A 279 2.62 17.86 -9.53
CA ALA A 279 3.19 16.55 -9.84
C ALA A 279 3.44 15.72 -8.56
N LEU A 280 4.09 16.32 -7.55
CA LEU A 280 4.31 15.68 -6.24
C LEU A 280 2.98 15.30 -5.58
N LEU A 281 2.02 16.22 -5.58
CA LEU A 281 0.66 15.98 -5.03
C LEU A 281 -0.01 14.77 -5.70
N ASN A 282 -0.05 14.74 -7.03
CA ASN A 282 -0.68 13.65 -7.77
C ASN A 282 0.05 12.31 -7.56
N ARG A 283 1.37 12.35 -7.40
CA ARG A 283 2.19 11.16 -7.10
C ARG A 283 1.90 10.61 -5.70
N CYS A 284 1.87 11.46 -4.68
CA CYS A 284 1.48 11.06 -3.31
C CYS A 284 0.05 10.53 -3.25
N CYS A 285 -0.91 11.16 -3.93
CA CYS A 285 -2.28 10.66 -4.05
C CYS A 285 -2.33 9.25 -4.68
N SER A 286 -1.60 9.05 -5.78
CA SER A 286 -1.52 7.75 -6.45
C SER A 286 -0.87 6.69 -5.57
N ALA A 287 0.14 7.07 -4.79
CA ALA A 287 0.82 6.21 -3.83
C ALA A 287 -0.12 5.72 -2.74
N LEU A 288 -0.90 6.63 -2.14
CA LEU A 288 -1.89 6.30 -1.12
C LEU A 288 -2.97 5.36 -1.68
N ALA A 289 -3.42 5.61 -2.92
CA ALA A 289 -4.36 4.73 -3.60
C ALA A 289 -3.79 3.32 -3.80
N ALA A 290 -2.57 3.21 -4.34
CA ALA A 290 -1.88 1.94 -4.60
C ALA A 290 -1.56 1.17 -3.31
N LEU A 291 -1.17 1.87 -2.24
CA LEU A 291 -0.94 1.27 -0.92
C LEU A 291 -2.22 0.64 -0.36
N CYS A 292 -3.34 1.35 -0.42
CA CYS A 292 -4.64 0.81 -0.02
C CYS A 292 -5.09 -0.36 -0.88
N GLU A 293 -4.92 -0.28 -2.20
CA GLU A 293 -5.35 -1.32 -3.13
C GLU A 293 -4.53 -2.62 -2.97
N SER A 294 -3.23 -2.50 -2.73
CA SER A 294 -2.33 -3.65 -2.55
C SER A 294 -2.59 -4.39 -1.24
N GLN A 295 -2.73 -3.67 -0.12
CA GLN A 295 -2.83 -4.30 1.20
C GLN A 295 -4.26 -4.57 1.67
N GLN A 296 -5.22 -3.82 1.15
CA GLN A 296 -6.64 -3.98 1.42
C GLN A 296 -6.96 -4.05 2.93
N ARG A 297 -7.81 -5.02 3.31
CA ARG A 297 -8.22 -5.27 4.69
C ARG A 297 -7.04 -5.56 5.64
N SER A 298 -5.91 -6.07 5.14
CA SER A 298 -4.75 -6.37 5.99
C SER A 298 -4.19 -5.10 6.63
N LEU A 299 -4.14 -4.00 5.88
CA LEU A 299 -3.70 -2.70 6.40
C LEU A 299 -4.62 -2.19 7.50
N TRP A 300 -5.94 -2.30 7.32
CA TRP A 300 -6.91 -1.91 8.34
C TRP A 300 -6.80 -2.72 9.63
N LEU A 301 -6.54 -4.03 9.52
CA LEU A 301 -6.34 -4.88 10.68
C LEU A 301 -5.00 -4.62 11.39
N ALA A 302 -3.95 -4.28 10.64
CA ALA A 302 -2.63 -4.04 11.18
C ALA A 302 -2.48 -2.63 11.77
N ARG A 303 -3.04 -1.61 11.11
CA ARG A 303 -2.85 -0.18 11.39
C ARG A 303 -4.15 0.62 11.19
N PRO A 304 -5.19 0.41 12.03
CA PRO A 304 -6.48 1.07 11.86
C PRO A 304 -6.39 2.60 11.94
N GLU A 305 -5.54 3.14 12.82
CA GLU A 305 -5.37 4.59 12.99
C GLU A 305 -4.82 5.26 11.71
N LEU A 306 -3.81 4.65 11.08
CA LEU A 306 -3.29 5.12 9.80
C LEU A 306 -4.35 5.07 8.71
N VAL A 307 -5.15 4.00 8.66
CA VAL A 307 -6.24 3.86 7.69
C VAL A 307 -7.31 4.93 7.88
N ASP A 308 -7.63 5.29 9.13
CA ASP A 308 -8.57 6.38 9.42
C ASP A 308 -8.03 7.74 8.94
N ASP A 309 -6.74 8.00 9.11
CA ASP A 309 -6.11 9.22 8.63
C ASP A 309 -6.03 9.28 7.10
N MET A 310 -5.67 8.17 6.46
CA MET A 310 -5.78 8.02 5.00
C MET A 310 -7.21 8.25 4.52
N TYR A 311 -8.21 7.70 5.21
CA TYR A 311 -9.62 7.87 4.83
C TYR A 311 -10.06 9.33 4.87
N LYS A 312 -9.69 10.07 5.94
CA LYS A 312 -9.99 11.51 6.06
C LYS A 312 -9.29 12.31 4.97
N CYS A 313 -7.99 12.07 4.77
CA CYS A 313 -7.18 12.75 3.76
C CYS A 313 -7.72 12.51 2.34
N ILE A 314 -8.02 11.25 1.98
CA ILE A 314 -8.57 10.91 0.66
C ILE A 314 -9.92 11.58 0.45
N LYS A 315 -10.79 11.59 1.47
CA LYS A 315 -12.11 12.23 1.39
C LYS A 315 -12.00 13.74 1.10
N THR A 316 -11.14 14.45 1.83
CA THR A 316 -10.93 15.90 1.64
C THR A 316 -10.30 16.18 0.28
N ALA A 317 -9.27 15.42 -0.10
CA ALA A 317 -8.59 15.52 -1.38
C ALA A 317 -9.55 15.40 -2.59
N ILE A 318 -10.45 14.40 -2.58
CA ILE A 318 -11.42 14.21 -3.68
C ILE A 318 -12.40 15.40 -3.79
N THR A 319 -12.81 15.97 -2.66
CA THR A 319 -13.92 16.93 -2.60
C THR A 319 -13.50 18.39 -2.70
N HIS A 320 -12.30 18.74 -2.22
CA HIS A 320 -11.87 20.13 -2.06
C HIS A 320 -10.67 20.49 -2.95
N ASN A 321 -9.79 19.54 -3.27
CA ASN A 321 -8.60 19.82 -4.05
C ASN A 321 -8.91 19.88 -5.57
N ARG A 322 -8.48 20.93 -6.27
CA ARG A 322 -8.69 21.10 -7.73
C ARG A 322 -7.49 20.72 -8.59
N GLU A 323 -6.31 20.62 -7.99
CA GLU A 323 -5.04 20.35 -8.67
C GLU A 323 -4.79 18.85 -8.90
N ILE A 324 -5.51 17.98 -8.17
CA ILE A 324 -5.46 16.54 -8.43
C ILE A 324 -6.13 16.24 -9.77
N GLU A 325 -5.41 15.53 -10.62
CA GLU A 325 -5.83 15.09 -11.94
C GLU A 325 -7.05 14.18 -11.88
N GLY A 326 -7.85 14.17 -12.96
CA GLY A 326 -9.09 13.39 -13.01
C GLY A 326 -8.88 11.87 -12.87
N SER A 327 -7.82 11.33 -13.46
CA SER A 327 -7.44 9.91 -13.34
C SER A 327 -7.09 9.54 -11.90
N VAL A 328 -6.28 10.36 -11.24
CA VAL A 328 -5.86 10.18 -9.85
C VAL A 328 -7.05 10.32 -8.89
N LYS A 329 -7.92 11.33 -9.09
CA LYS A 329 -9.18 11.45 -8.34
C LYS A 329 -10.09 10.23 -8.51
N SER A 330 -10.17 9.68 -9.71
CA SER A 330 -10.94 8.46 -9.97
C SER A 330 -10.37 7.27 -9.18
N ALA A 331 -9.05 7.11 -9.15
CA ALA A 331 -8.39 6.07 -8.35
C ALA A 331 -8.62 6.27 -6.85
N LEU A 332 -8.48 7.50 -6.35
CA LEU A 332 -8.79 7.85 -4.96
C LEU A 332 -10.24 7.55 -4.59
N LEU A 333 -11.21 7.88 -5.46
CA LEU A 333 -12.62 7.60 -5.24
C LEU A 333 -12.89 6.09 -5.19
N HIS A 334 -12.28 5.32 -6.10
CA HIS A 334 -12.36 3.87 -6.07
C HIS A 334 -11.81 3.30 -4.74
N THR A 335 -10.64 3.77 -4.33
CA THR A 335 -10.02 3.40 -3.05
C THR A 335 -10.91 3.76 -1.87
N TYR A 336 -11.49 4.96 -1.84
CA TYR A 336 -12.41 5.39 -0.78
C TYR A 336 -13.63 4.47 -0.66
N LEU A 337 -14.20 4.05 -1.79
CA LEU A 337 -15.31 3.09 -1.81
C LEU A 337 -14.86 1.72 -1.28
N LEU A 338 -13.70 1.23 -1.72
CA LEU A 338 -13.13 -0.04 -1.31
C LEU A 338 -12.81 -0.08 0.20
N MET A 339 -12.28 1.00 0.77
CA MET A 339 -12.03 1.13 2.22
C MET A 339 -13.33 0.97 3.03
N ASN A 340 -14.46 1.50 2.55
CA ASN A 340 -15.77 1.32 3.20
C ASN A 340 -16.28 -0.13 3.15
N GLU A 341 -15.75 -0.97 2.25
CA GLU A 341 -16.08 -2.40 2.20
C GLU A 341 -15.26 -3.24 3.18
N TRP A 342 -14.07 -2.80 3.57
CA TRP A 342 -13.20 -3.55 4.48
C TRP A 342 -13.84 -3.78 5.86
N THR A 343 -14.62 -2.81 6.32
CA THR A 343 -15.34 -2.85 7.61
C THR A 343 -16.61 -3.70 7.54
N ARG A 344 -17.15 -3.96 6.34
CA ARG A 344 -18.35 -4.78 6.16
C ARG A 344 -18.01 -6.24 6.44
N SER A 345 -18.44 -6.72 7.59
CA SER A 345 -18.41 -8.15 7.89
C SER A 345 -19.36 -8.87 6.93
N LYS A 346 -18.86 -9.43 5.83
CA LYS A 346 -19.57 -10.45 5.02
C LYS A 346 -19.73 -11.77 5.79
N ALA A 347 -19.65 -11.75 7.12
CA ALA A 347 -19.98 -12.88 7.95
C ALA A 347 -21.50 -13.08 7.87
N VAL A 348 -21.93 -13.94 6.96
CA VAL A 348 -23.11 -14.75 7.21
C VAL A 348 -22.83 -15.46 8.51
N THR A 349 -23.34 -14.91 9.62
CA THR A 349 -23.39 -15.60 10.91
C THR A 349 -24.23 -16.85 10.68
N THR A 350 -23.60 -17.94 10.25
CA THR A 350 -24.11 -19.29 10.39
C THR A 350 -24.13 -19.54 11.89
N LYS A 351 -25.23 -19.11 12.54
CA LYS A 351 -25.55 -19.49 13.91
C LYS A 351 -25.46 -21.01 13.94
N SER A 352 -24.37 -21.54 14.49
CA SER A 352 -24.29 -22.96 14.80
C SER A 352 -25.31 -23.19 15.92
N ALA A 353 -26.51 -23.60 15.53
CA ALA A 353 -27.53 -24.05 16.47
C ALA A 353 -27.04 -25.38 17.04
N THR A 354 -26.19 -25.31 18.06
CA THR A 354 -25.80 -26.47 18.85
C THR A 354 -26.97 -26.79 19.78
N THR A 355 -27.85 -27.68 19.35
CA THR A 355 -28.91 -28.23 20.21
C THR A 355 -28.25 -29.08 21.29
N GLN A 356 -28.26 -28.60 22.53
CA GLN A 356 -27.92 -29.42 23.70
C GLN A 356 -29.06 -30.41 23.95
N THR A 357 -28.81 -31.70 23.81
CA THR A 357 -29.71 -32.74 24.34
C THR A 357 -29.46 -32.88 25.84
N ALA A 358 -30.46 -32.57 26.65
CA ALA A 358 -30.47 -32.89 28.07
C ALA A 358 -30.51 -34.41 28.24
N ALA A 359 -29.53 -34.96 28.96
CA ALA A 359 -29.57 -36.34 29.40
C ALA A 359 -30.51 -36.46 30.60
N THR A 360 -31.48 -37.37 30.50
CA THR A 360 -32.33 -37.85 31.62
C THR A 360 -31.85 -39.21 32.09
#